data_AF-A0A2M7KQQ1-F1
#
_entry.id   AF-A0A2M7KQQ1-F1
#
_cell.length_a   1.000
_cell.length_b   1.000
_cell.length_c   1.000
_cell.angle_alpha   90.00
_cell.angle_beta   90.00
_cell.angle_gamma   90.00
#
_symmetry.space_group_name_H-M   'P 1'
#
loop_
_entity.id
_entity.type
_entity.pdbx_description
1 polymer ?
#
loop_
_entity_poly.entity_id
_entity_poly.type
_entity_poly.pdbx_seq_one_letter_code
_entity_poly.pdbx_strand_id
1 'polypeptide(L)'
;MVITSLAWTMKSWFALCMRTRADRDEVLGMEFRRFLHTFVLLPCQLVRTGRKLVYRRLGYNPSLGKFFSPFHRIKALRPRPGPLLVTG
;
A
#
# COMPACT_ATOMS: atom_id res chain seq x y z
N MET A 1 13.60 -18.36 11.77
CA MET A 1 12.44 -18.90 11.00
C MET A 1 11.16 -18.06 11.12
N VAL A 2 10.94 -17.24 12.17
CA VAL A 2 9.70 -16.44 12.34
C VAL A 2 9.54 -15.30 11.33
N ILE A 3 10.59 -14.51 11.12
CA ILE A 3 10.56 -13.32 10.24
C ILE A 3 10.24 -13.74 8.79
N THR A 4 10.78 -14.89 8.35
CA THR A 4 10.55 -15.45 7.02
C THR A 4 9.09 -15.89 6.83
N SER A 5 8.50 -16.57 7.81
CA SER A 5 7.08 -16.95 7.74
C SER A 5 6.16 -15.73 7.77
N LEU A 6 6.46 -14.73 8.59
CA LEU A 6 5.69 -13.49 8.64
C LEU A 6 5.73 -12.74 7.30
N ALA A 7 6.92 -12.67 6.70
CA ALA A 7 7.13 -12.09 5.37
C ALA A 7 6.28 -12.78 4.29
N TRP A 8 6.21 -14.11 4.32
CA TRP A 8 5.39 -14.88 3.39
C TRP A 8 3.88 -14.67 3.63
N THR A 9 3.43 -14.69 4.89
CA THR A 9 2.02 -14.42 5.21
C THR A 9 1.60 -13.02 4.80
N MET A 10 2.47 -12.02 5.00
CA MET A 10 2.25 -10.65 4.53
C MET A 10 2.08 -10.62 3.00
N LYS A 11 2.96 -11.29 2.24
CA LYS A 11 2.87 -11.38 0.77
C LYS A 11 1.56 -12.03 0.30
N SER A 12 1.13 -13.12 0.95
CA SER A 12 -0.13 -13.81 0.64
C SER A 12 -1.36 -12.94 0.94
N TRP A 13 -1.37 -12.24 2.07
CA TRP A 13 -2.41 -11.28 2.39
C TRP A 13 -2.48 -10.14 1.37
N PHE A 14 -1.33 -9.65 0.92
CA PHE A 14 -1.25 -8.65 -0.16
C PHE A 14 -1.89 -9.15 -1.46
N ALA A 15 -1.61 -10.40 -1.87
CA ALA A 15 -2.23 -10.99 -3.05
C ALA A 15 -3.76 -11.12 -2.92
N LEU A 16 -4.28 -11.43 -1.73
CA LEU A 16 -5.72 -11.51 -1.48
C LEU A 16 -6.43 -10.15 -1.59
N CYS A 17 -5.74 -9.06 -1.21
CA CYS A 17 -6.28 -7.70 -1.31
C CYS A 17 -6.44 -7.23 -2.76
N MET A 18 -5.67 -7.79 -3.69
CA MET A 18 -5.78 -7.52 -5.13
C MET A 18 -6.98 -8.26 -5.72
N ARG A 19 -7.79 -7.60 -6.55
CA ARG A 19 -8.99 -8.19 -7.17
C ARG A 19 -8.68 -8.92 -8.49
N THR A 20 -7.71 -8.41 -9.25
CA THR A 20 -7.40 -8.88 -10.59
C THR A 20 -6.47 -10.09 -10.53
N ARG A 21 -6.86 -11.21 -11.20
CA ARG A 21 -6.06 -12.44 -11.21
C ARG A 21 -4.65 -12.25 -11.77
N ALA A 22 -4.50 -11.40 -12.78
CA ALA A 22 -3.18 -11.07 -13.35
C ALA A 22 -2.24 -10.42 -12.32
N ASP A 23 -2.78 -9.60 -11.41
CA ASP A 23 -1.97 -8.93 -10.39
C ASP A 23 -1.58 -9.87 -9.25
N ARG A 24 -2.47 -10.81 -8.94
CA ARG A 24 -2.18 -11.89 -7.98
C ARG A 24 -1.06 -12.78 -8.47
N ASP A 25 -1.09 -13.16 -9.73
CA ASP A 25 -0.09 -14.01 -10.36
C ASP A 25 1.27 -13.31 -10.44
N GLU A 26 1.27 -12.02 -10.82
CA GLU A 26 2.48 -11.17 -10.81
C GLU A 26 3.08 -11.09 -9.39
N VAL A 27 2.26 -10.88 -8.36
CA VAL A 27 2.74 -10.86 -6.98
C VAL A 27 3.17 -12.24 -6.49
N LEU A 28 2.47 -13.33 -6.82
CA LEU A 28 2.87 -14.68 -6.40
C LEU A 28 4.17 -15.13 -7.07
N GLY A 29 4.34 -14.83 -8.35
CA GLY A 29 5.53 -15.18 -9.14
C GLY A 29 6.76 -14.32 -8.84
N MET A 30 6.60 -13.14 -8.25
CA MET A 30 7.72 -12.27 -7.87
C MET A 30 8.49 -12.80 -6.65
N GLU A 31 9.81 -12.82 -6.75
CA GLU A 31 10.70 -13.06 -5.63
C GLU A 31 10.43 -12.07 -4.47
N PHE A 32 10.57 -12.52 -3.22
CA PHE A 32 10.29 -11.69 -2.04
C PHE A 32 11.13 -10.38 -2.03
N ARG A 33 12.38 -10.42 -2.49
CA ARG A 33 13.23 -9.22 -2.64
C ARG A 33 12.67 -8.22 -3.65
N ARG A 34 12.18 -8.71 -4.79
CA ARG A 34 11.53 -7.86 -5.80
C ARG A 34 10.24 -7.28 -5.26
N PHE A 35 9.45 -8.06 -4.51
CA PHE A 35 8.27 -7.58 -3.79
C PHE A 35 8.64 -6.44 -2.83
N LEU A 36 9.66 -6.62 -1.98
CA LEU A 36 10.14 -5.56 -1.08
C LEU A 36 10.56 -4.31 -1.86
N HIS A 37 11.34 -4.46 -2.93
CA HIS A 37 11.81 -3.33 -3.72
C HIS A 37 10.67 -2.57 -4.42
N THR A 38 9.60 -3.29 -4.76
CA THR A 38 8.49 -2.78 -5.57
C THR A 38 7.37 -2.17 -4.72
N PHE A 39 7.09 -2.76 -3.54
CA PHE A 39 5.97 -2.40 -2.68
C PHE A 39 6.38 -1.70 -1.38
N VAL A 40 7.56 -1.99 -0.84
CA VAL A 40 8.00 -1.49 0.48
C VAL A 40 9.05 -0.39 0.33
N LEU A 41 10.11 -0.64 -0.43
CA LEU A 41 11.20 0.30 -0.74
C LEU A 41 10.83 1.19 -1.92
N LEU A 42 9.62 1.75 -1.86
CA LEU A 42 9.24 2.77 -2.82
C LEU A 42 10.14 3.99 -2.65
N PRO A 43 10.72 4.53 -3.73
CA PRO A 43 11.46 5.79 -3.67
C PRO A 43 10.47 6.90 -3.34
N CYS A 44 10.26 7.12 -2.05
CA CYS A 44 9.44 8.17 -1.47
C CYS A 44 10.41 9.21 -0.92
N GLN A 45 10.51 10.35 -1.60
CA GLN A 45 11.24 11.49 -1.06
C GLN A 45 10.47 12.03 0.14
N LEU A 46 11.13 11.99 1.30
CA LEU A 46 10.63 12.63 2.50
C LEU A 46 11.17 14.04 2.57
N VAL A 47 10.41 15.00 2.06
CA VAL A 47 10.81 16.41 2.10
C VAL A 47 10.20 17.04 3.35
N ARG A 48 11.04 17.46 4.30
CA ARG A 48 10.60 18.24 5.46
C ARG A 48 10.56 19.71 5.06
N THR A 49 9.36 20.25 4.81
CA THR A 49 9.18 21.68 4.56
C THR A 49 8.66 22.31 5.85
N GLY A 50 9.54 22.91 6.65
CA GLY A 50 9.18 23.58 7.91
C GLY A 50 8.42 22.67 8.90
N ARG A 51 7.12 22.93 9.09
CA ARG A 51 6.21 22.11 9.94
C ARG A 51 5.46 21.00 9.19
N LYS A 52 5.69 20.83 7.88
CA LYS A 52 4.95 19.88 7.04
C LYS A 52 5.89 18.82 6.47
N LEU A 53 5.54 17.57 6.72
CA LEU A 53 6.21 16.43 6.11
C LEU A 53 5.54 16.17 4.75
N VAL A 54 6.25 16.44 3.66
CA VAL A 54 5.74 16.22 2.31
C VAL A 54 6.33 14.93 1.76
N TYR A 55 5.46 13.95 1.55
CA TYR A 55 5.81 12.68 0.93
C TYR A 55 5.69 12.82 -0.60
N ARG A 56 6.83 12.93 -1.30
CA ARG A 56 6.87 12.99 -2.77
C ARG A 56 7.21 11.62 -3.33
N ARG A 57 6.34 11.04 -4.13
CA ARG A 57 6.60 9.77 -4.84
C ARG A 57 7.53 10.07 -6.03
N LEU A 58 8.76 9.55 -6.02
CA LEU A 58 9.76 9.78 -7.08
C LEU A 58 9.72 8.71 -8.18
N GLY A 59 9.23 7.51 -7.89
CA GLY A 59 9.14 6.42 -8.86
C GLY A 59 7.70 5.99 -9.07
N TYR A 60 7.15 6.24 -10.26
CA TYR A 60 5.87 5.69 -10.67
C TYR A 60 6.10 4.32 -11.30
N ASN A 61 6.05 3.27 -10.48
CA ASN A 61 6.04 1.90 -10.95
C ASN A 61 4.60 1.55 -11.42
N PRO A 62 4.40 0.90 -12.59
CA PRO A 62 3.06 0.49 -13.05
C PRO A 62 2.32 -0.40 -12.03
N SER A 63 3.02 -1.28 -11.30
CA SER A 63 2.45 -2.09 -10.21
C SER A 63 2.10 -1.25 -8.95
N LEU A 64 2.70 -0.06 -8.79
CA LEU A 64 2.36 0.89 -7.72
C LEU A 64 0.98 1.53 -7.96
N GLY A 65 0.63 1.85 -9.20
CA GLY A 65 -0.71 2.37 -9.52
C GLY A 65 -1.81 1.39 -9.11
N LYS A 66 -1.55 0.08 -9.28
CA LYS A 66 -2.46 -1.00 -8.89
C LYS A 66 -2.59 -1.16 -7.37
N PHE A 67 -1.52 -0.90 -6.62
CA PHE A 67 -1.52 -0.88 -5.14
C PHE A 67 -2.49 0.15 -4.53
N PHE A 68 -2.65 1.32 -5.16
CA PHE A 68 -3.51 2.37 -4.61
C PHE A 68 -5.02 2.06 -4.74
N SER A 69 -5.43 1.12 -5.62
CA SER A 69 -6.85 0.77 -5.83
C SER A 69 -7.48 0.03 -4.63
N PRO A 70 -6.87 -1.05 -4.09
CA PRO A 70 -7.34 -1.67 -2.83
C PRO A 70 -7.31 -0.70 -1.65
N PHE A 71 -6.25 0.12 -1.53
CA PHE A 71 -6.08 1.05 -0.41
C PHE A 71 -7.12 2.17 -0.42
N HIS A 72 -7.53 2.62 -1.60
CA HIS A 72 -8.64 3.58 -1.74
C HIS A 72 -9.94 2.99 -1.20
N ARG A 73 -10.18 1.69 -1.38
CA ARG A 73 -11.37 1.00 -0.85
C ARG A 73 -11.33 0.85 0.68
N ILE A 74 -10.16 0.58 1.26
CA ILE A 74 -10.00 0.56 2.73
C ILE A 74 -10.22 1.97 3.31
N LYS A 75 -9.71 3.02 2.64
CA LYS A 75 -10.03 4.40 3.06
C LYS A 75 -11.51 4.73 2.93
N ALA A 76 -12.20 4.19 1.92
CA ALA A 76 -13.64 4.38 1.76
C ALA A 76 -14.48 3.64 2.83
N LEU A 77 -13.92 2.58 3.44
CA LEU A 77 -14.51 1.88 4.58
C LEU A 77 -14.25 2.58 5.92
N ARG A 78 -13.40 3.63 5.94
CA ARG A 78 -13.25 4.43 7.14
C ARG A 78 -14.59 5.13 7.39
N PRO A 79 -15.25 4.90 8.54
CA PRO A 79 -16.49 5.59 8.85
C PRO A 79 -16.21 7.09 8.74
N ARG A 80 -17.00 7.79 7.92
CA ARG A 80 -17.00 9.25 7.94
C ARG A 80 -17.21 9.63 9.40
N PRO A 81 -16.41 10.53 9.99
CA PRO A 81 -16.83 11.18 11.23
C PRO A 81 -18.21 11.76 10.89
N GLY A 82 -19.25 11.24 11.54
CA GLY A 82 -20.61 11.72 11.36
C GLY A 82 -20.61 13.23 11.57
N PRO A 83 -21.48 13.99 10.88
CA PRO A 83 -21.59 15.42 11.12
C PRO A 83 -21.77 15.62 12.62
N LEU A 84 -20.78 16.26 13.24
CA LEU A 84 -20.90 16.75 14.60
C LEU A 84 -22.19 17.56 14.61
N LEU A 85 -23.18 17.08 15.38
CA LEU A 85 -24.40 17.82 15.68
C LEU A 85 -23.97 19.12 16.36
N VAL A 86 -23.76 20.14 15.55
CA VAL A 86 -23.80 21.53 15.97
C VAL A 86 -25.27 21.91 15.98
N THR A 87 -25.91 21.64 17.11
CA THR A 87 -27.20 22.24 17.44
C THR A 87 -27.02 22.84 18.83
N GLY A 88 -26.74 24.13 18.85
CA GLY A 88 -27.10 25.01 19.97
C GLY A 88 -28.55 25.43 19.87
#